data_AF-A0A4P9ZGU3-F1
#
_entry.id   AF-A0A4P9ZGU3-F1
#
_cell.length_a   1.000
_cell.length_b   1.000
_cell.length_c   1.000
_cell.angle_alpha   90.00
_cell.angle_beta   90.00
_cell.angle_gamma   90.00
#
_symmetry.space_group_name_H-M   'P 1'
#
loop_
_entity.id
_entity.type
_entity.pdbx_description
1 polymer ?
#
loop_
_entity_poly.entity_id
_entity_poly.type
_entity_poly.pdbx_seq_one_letter_code
_entity_poly.pdbx_strand_id
1 'polypeptide(L)'
;MIFSLHSRLVELWLLKINFYVIVTGSGLAGLTTRVKLLEGVLSVVLVEKAGRTGGNSIKASSGINGVPTKFQKKEDGDSLENFYSDTIRSGKDILAQDSARAIQWLPEDCGLDLSVVARLGGHSFARTHHSSGALPSGFAIVSTLQKKVQLSDKVQVFTLTRFVDFIRNDETVLGITAQNETDSKKMSLFAKNIMDQIHVHPTGFIQLKDKTSINSKSKFLCGELLRGIGGILFSSTTGKRFVNELTTRDEVTKNVLTAIVVSEEDFETAKSHIGFYMSQQLIKLREIVPDIYTSAHSFEDGIVEYNKHICNDILQRDIFGARMGSTFYFGFVTPVLNFSMGGIETNIDSQVTIRDVRGCVHGANRLGGSSLLECVVFGTRVSEHNMNKQ
;
A
#
# COMPACT_ATOMS: atom_id res chain seq x y z
N MET A 1 15.63 -5.38 -62.35
CA MET A 1 16.77 -5.21 -61.43
C MET A 1 16.84 -3.72 -61.11
N ILE A 2 16.21 -3.21 -60.05
CA ILE A 2 16.52 -3.41 -58.62
C ILE A 2 18.01 -3.16 -58.34
N PHE A 3 18.31 -2.07 -57.64
CA PHE A 3 19.23 -1.90 -56.50
C PHE A 3 19.51 -0.38 -56.35
N SER A 4 18.77 0.35 -55.52
CA SER A 4 18.96 0.48 -54.05
C SER A 4 19.72 1.77 -53.69
N LEU A 5 19.01 2.90 -53.73
CA LEU A 5 19.30 4.08 -52.91
C LEU A 5 18.27 4.10 -51.77
N HIS A 6 18.56 3.31 -50.73
CA HIS A 6 17.85 3.33 -49.45
C HIS A 6 18.88 3.10 -48.33
N SER A 7 19.86 4.00 -48.22
CA SER A 7 20.62 4.13 -46.98
C SER A 7 19.75 4.85 -45.97
N ARG A 8 19.05 4.02 -45.19
CA ARG A 8 18.22 4.31 -44.03
C ARG A 8 18.71 5.51 -43.22
N LEU A 9 18.05 6.66 -43.40
CA LEU A 9 17.86 7.63 -42.33
C LEU A 9 16.90 6.98 -41.32
N VAL A 10 17.46 6.26 -40.35
CA VAL A 10 16.74 6.03 -39.09
C VAL A 10 16.79 7.39 -38.39
N GLU A 11 15.78 8.23 -38.63
CA GLU A 11 15.48 9.36 -37.76
C GLU A 11 15.14 8.81 -36.37
N LEU A 12 16.18 8.63 -35.55
CA LEU A 12 16.04 8.69 -34.11
C LEU A 12 15.52 10.10 -33.82
N TRP A 13 14.21 10.22 -33.62
CA TRP A 13 13.58 11.42 -33.07
C TRP A 13 14.18 11.67 -31.67
N LEU A 14 15.31 12.38 -31.64
CA LEU A 14 15.93 12.89 -30.44
C LEU A 14 15.12 14.11 -29.99
N LEU A 15 14.00 13.87 -29.31
CA LEU A 15 13.38 14.88 -28.47
C LEU A 15 14.33 15.15 -27.29
N LYS A 16 15.30 16.05 -27.51
CA LYS A 16 16.09 16.65 -26.42
C LYS A 16 15.19 17.60 -25.65
N ILE A 17 14.39 17.04 -24.75
CA ILE A 17 13.65 17.84 -23.79
C ILE A 17 14.49 17.89 -22.51
N ASN A 18 14.95 19.09 -22.15
CA ASN A 18 15.75 19.31 -20.95
C ASN A 18 14.81 19.44 -19.75
N PHE A 19 14.72 18.39 -18.95
CA PHE A 19 13.99 18.41 -17.68
C PHE A 19 14.94 18.54 -16.50
N TYR A 20 14.43 19.02 -15.37
CA TYR A 20 15.22 19.08 -14.15
C TYR A 20 15.30 17.71 -13.47
N VAL A 21 14.16 16.99 -13.41
CA VAL A 21 14.06 15.68 -12.76
C VAL A 21 13.27 14.68 -13.61
N ILE A 22 13.78 13.45 -13.76
CA ILE A 22 13.01 12.30 -14.28
C ILE A 22 12.64 11.38 -13.12
N VAL A 23 11.34 11.09 -13.01
CA VAL A 23 10.76 10.14 -12.06
C VAL A 23 10.24 8.93 -12.82
N THR A 24 10.68 7.74 -12.43
CA THR A 24 10.20 6.47 -12.99
C THR A 24 9.20 5.80 -12.05
N GLY A 25 8.03 5.44 -12.57
CA GLY A 25 6.91 4.87 -11.82
C GLY A 25 5.96 5.93 -11.24
N SER A 26 4.65 5.71 -11.44
CA SER A 26 3.60 6.65 -11.01
C SER A 26 2.80 6.17 -9.78
N GLY A 27 3.40 5.30 -8.97
CA GLY A 27 2.88 4.95 -7.65
C GLY A 27 2.94 6.14 -6.68
N LEU A 28 2.55 5.92 -5.42
CA LEU A 28 2.49 7.00 -4.42
C LEU A 28 3.85 7.68 -4.21
N ALA A 29 4.97 6.95 -4.25
CA ALA A 29 6.30 7.55 -4.09
C ALA A 29 6.63 8.54 -5.23
N GLY A 30 6.43 8.13 -6.49
CA GLY A 30 6.67 9.00 -7.64
C GLY A 30 5.71 10.19 -7.71
N LEU A 31 4.44 9.99 -7.35
CA LEU A 31 3.47 11.08 -7.26
C LEU A 31 3.79 12.06 -6.13
N THR A 32 4.17 11.56 -4.94
CA THR A 32 4.60 12.41 -3.82
C THR A 32 5.82 13.23 -4.20
N THR A 33 6.84 12.57 -4.77
CA THR A 33 8.06 13.24 -5.20
C THR A 33 7.74 14.39 -6.15
N ARG A 34 6.89 14.13 -7.14
CA ARG A 34 6.48 15.14 -8.12
C ARG A 34 5.71 16.30 -7.50
N VAL A 35 4.70 16.04 -6.68
CA VAL A 35 3.92 17.12 -6.03
C VAL A 35 4.85 17.98 -5.18
N LYS A 36 5.78 17.36 -4.45
CA LYS A 36 6.81 18.08 -3.71
C LYS A 36 7.72 18.89 -4.63
N LEU A 37 8.31 18.30 -5.67
CA LEU A 37 9.17 19.03 -6.63
C LEU A 37 8.47 20.23 -7.29
N LEU A 38 7.15 20.15 -7.49
CA LEU A 38 6.34 21.26 -7.98
C LEU A 38 6.23 22.43 -7.00
N GLU A 39 6.24 22.18 -5.69
CA GLU A 39 6.35 23.24 -4.66
C GLU A 39 7.67 24.04 -4.84
N GLY A 40 8.73 23.36 -5.29
CA GLY A 40 10.03 23.96 -5.63
C GLY A 40 10.18 24.46 -7.07
N VAL A 41 9.08 24.54 -7.84
CA VAL A 41 9.03 25.11 -9.20
C VAL A 41 9.83 24.32 -10.27
N LEU A 42 10.19 23.07 -9.99
CA LEU A 42 10.99 22.25 -10.91
C LEU A 42 10.14 21.61 -12.01
N SER A 43 10.68 21.56 -13.24
CA SER A 43 10.09 20.80 -14.34
C SER A 43 10.40 19.30 -14.18
N VAL A 44 9.37 18.48 -14.32
CA VAL A 44 9.45 17.04 -14.05
C VAL A 44 8.98 16.24 -15.25
N VAL A 45 9.56 15.06 -15.44
CA VAL A 45 8.97 13.99 -16.26
C VAL A 45 8.62 12.82 -15.38
N LEU A 46 7.44 12.25 -15.63
CA LEU A 46 7.01 10.99 -15.05
C LEU A 46 6.90 9.93 -16.15
N VAL A 47 7.58 8.80 -15.98
CA VAL A 47 7.50 7.64 -16.87
C VAL A 47 6.76 6.50 -16.18
N GLU A 48 5.69 5.99 -16.79
CA GLU A 48 4.86 4.89 -16.27
C GLU A 48 4.66 3.82 -17.33
N LYS A 49 5.00 2.57 -17.00
CA LYS A 49 4.86 1.44 -17.93
C LYS A 49 3.40 1.07 -18.20
N ALA A 50 2.52 1.28 -17.22
CA ALA A 50 1.10 0.98 -17.36
C ALA A 50 0.36 2.06 -18.16
N GLY A 51 -0.82 1.71 -18.68
CA GLY A 51 -1.69 2.67 -19.36
C GLY A 51 -2.39 3.67 -18.42
N ARG A 52 -2.26 3.49 -17.10
CA ARG A 52 -2.85 4.35 -16.07
C ARG A 52 -1.88 4.51 -14.92
N THR A 53 -1.94 5.65 -14.25
CA THR A 53 -1.07 5.95 -13.11
C THR A 53 -1.63 5.40 -11.80
N GLY A 54 -0.79 5.26 -10.77
CA GLY A 54 -1.17 4.92 -9.39
C GLY A 54 -0.60 3.61 -8.84
N GLY A 55 -0.20 2.67 -9.71
CA GLY A 55 0.46 1.42 -9.33
C GLY A 55 -0.33 0.59 -8.31
N ASN A 56 0.36 -0.04 -7.37
CA ASN A 56 -0.29 -0.76 -6.26
C ASN A 56 -0.82 0.17 -5.16
N SER A 57 -0.23 1.35 -5.01
CA SER A 57 -0.61 2.30 -3.95
C SER A 57 -2.08 2.68 -4.03
N ILE A 58 -2.64 2.80 -5.24
CA ILE A 58 -4.07 3.12 -5.44
C ILE A 58 -5.02 2.04 -4.90
N LYS A 59 -4.52 0.81 -4.70
CA LYS A 59 -5.31 -0.34 -4.22
C LYS A 59 -5.22 -0.53 -2.70
N ALA A 60 -4.39 0.26 -2.01
CA ALA A 60 -4.23 0.14 -0.57
C ALA A 60 -5.53 0.55 0.14
N SER A 61 -5.96 -0.24 1.12
CA SER A 61 -7.21 0.00 1.86
C SER A 61 -6.97 0.47 3.29
N SER A 62 -5.99 -0.10 3.98
CA SER A 62 -5.93 -0.06 5.45
C SER A 62 -5.51 1.29 6.06
N GLY A 63 -4.98 2.22 5.27
CA GLY A 63 -4.53 3.54 5.76
C GLY A 63 -3.01 3.72 5.79
N ILE A 64 -2.57 4.83 6.37
CA ILE A 64 -1.18 5.31 6.42
C ILE A 64 -0.78 5.62 7.87
N ASN A 65 0.39 5.17 8.31
CA ASN A 65 0.81 5.35 9.71
C ASN A 65 1.31 6.77 10.01
N GLY A 66 1.13 7.24 11.25
CA GLY A 66 1.73 8.49 11.74
C GLY A 66 1.75 8.61 13.25
N VAL A 67 2.84 9.15 13.80
CA VAL A 67 2.96 9.50 15.23
C VAL A 67 3.99 10.63 15.44
N PRO A 68 3.80 11.49 16.46
CA PRO A 68 2.50 11.87 17.00
C PRO A 68 1.75 12.74 15.98
N THR A 69 0.42 12.65 15.93
CA THR A 69 -0.39 13.47 15.01
C THR A 69 -1.52 14.15 15.74
N LYS A 70 -2.04 15.25 15.15
CA LYS A 70 -3.20 15.98 15.70
C LYS A 70 -4.50 15.16 15.73
N PHE A 71 -4.54 14.03 15.01
CA PHE A 71 -5.71 13.16 14.93
C PHE A 71 -5.67 12.03 15.97
N GLN A 72 -4.50 11.76 16.58
CA GLN A 72 -4.38 10.86 17.72
C GLN A 72 -4.80 11.59 19.01
N LYS A 73 -5.48 10.88 19.93
CA LYS A 73 -5.79 11.46 21.23
C LYS A 73 -4.55 11.38 22.11
N LYS A 74 -4.20 12.46 22.81
CA LYS A 74 -3.04 12.47 23.71
C LYS A 74 -3.14 11.41 24.81
N GLU A 75 -4.35 11.10 25.24
CA GLU A 75 -4.65 10.08 26.26
C GLU A 75 -4.31 8.66 25.80
N ASP A 76 -4.22 8.40 24.50
CA ASP A 76 -3.89 7.08 23.94
C ASP A 76 -2.42 6.70 24.20
N GLY A 77 -1.54 7.66 24.52
CA GLY A 77 -0.17 7.41 24.95
C GLY A 77 0.81 6.92 23.86
N ASP A 78 0.43 6.96 22.58
CA ASP A 78 1.35 6.59 21.50
C ASP A 78 2.51 7.59 21.37
N SER A 79 3.67 7.10 20.96
CA SER A 79 4.92 7.87 20.92
C SER A 79 5.81 7.42 19.77
N LEU A 80 6.83 8.23 19.47
CA LEU A 80 7.83 7.88 18.48
C LEU A 80 8.58 6.62 18.90
N GLU A 81 8.89 6.47 20.19
CA GLU A 81 9.56 5.31 20.78
C GLU A 81 8.70 4.04 20.67
N ASN A 82 7.39 4.16 20.87
CA ASN A 82 6.45 3.04 20.73
C ASN A 82 6.36 2.60 19.27
N PHE A 83 6.22 3.54 18.34
CA PHE A 83 6.22 3.20 16.92
C PHE A 83 7.57 2.65 16.49
N TYR A 84 8.67 3.19 16.99
CA TYR A 84 10.01 2.67 16.74
C TYR A 84 10.15 1.23 17.24
N SER A 85 9.71 0.93 18.45
CA SER A 85 9.77 -0.42 19.04
C SER A 85 8.92 -1.43 18.27
N ASP A 86 7.75 -1.03 17.80
CA ASP A 86 6.95 -1.84 16.88
C ASP A 86 7.67 -2.03 15.55
N THR A 87 8.30 -0.96 15.04
CA THR A 87 8.99 -0.98 13.74
C THR A 87 10.29 -1.77 13.82
N ILE A 88 11.07 -1.79 14.89
CA ILE A 88 12.34 -2.55 14.99
C ILE A 88 12.13 -4.06 14.88
N ARG A 89 10.96 -4.57 15.29
CA ARG A 89 10.52 -5.94 14.97
C ARG A 89 10.34 -6.19 13.46
N SER A 90 10.41 -5.12 12.66
CA SER A 90 9.94 -4.99 11.27
C SER A 90 10.68 -3.89 10.45
N GLY A 91 11.91 -3.43 10.76
CA GLY A 91 12.62 -2.36 10.00
C GLY A 91 12.90 -1.00 10.69
N LYS A 92 13.51 -0.02 9.98
CA LYS A 92 14.38 1.07 10.50
C LYS A 92 13.68 2.35 11.03
N ASP A 93 14.41 3.17 11.82
CA ASP A 93 14.02 4.38 12.58
C ASP A 93 13.36 5.51 11.77
N ILE A 94 13.81 5.67 10.54
CA ILE A 94 13.61 6.87 9.73
C ILE A 94 12.15 7.09 9.29
N LEU A 95 11.37 6.01 9.25
CA LEU A 95 9.94 6.04 8.95
C LEU A 95 9.15 6.64 10.11
N ALA A 96 9.47 6.25 11.35
CA ALA A 96 8.75 6.72 12.51
C ALA A 96 8.96 8.24 12.69
N GLN A 97 10.20 8.70 12.52
CA GLN A 97 10.60 10.11 12.69
C GLN A 97 9.84 11.07 11.76
N ASP A 98 9.70 10.71 10.49
CA ASP A 98 9.03 11.57 9.50
C ASP A 98 7.54 11.30 9.36
N SER A 99 6.99 10.41 10.17
CA SER A 99 5.62 9.95 10.00
C SER A 99 4.58 11.04 10.29
N ALA A 100 4.80 11.82 11.35
CA ALA A 100 3.95 12.97 11.68
C ALA A 100 3.90 13.98 10.53
N ARG A 101 5.07 14.27 9.93
CA ARG A 101 5.22 15.22 8.82
C ARG A 101 4.45 14.77 7.58
N ALA A 102 4.47 13.47 7.28
CA ALA A 102 3.67 12.90 6.19
C ALA A 102 2.16 13.05 6.44
N ILE A 103 1.69 12.79 7.66
CA ILE A 103 0.27 12.93 8.06
C ILE A 103 -0.15 14.40 8.21
N GLN A 104 0.80 15.33 8.34
CA GLN A 104 0.52 16.75 8.29
C GLN A 104 0.35 17.25 6.85
N TRP A 105 1.27 16.90 5.95
CA TRP A 105 1.29 17.38 4.58
C TRP A 105 0.08 16.91 3.76
N LEU A 106 -0.33 15.64 3.90
CA LEU A 106 -1.44 15.11 3.11
C LEU A 106 -2.78 15.85 3.37
N PRO A 107 -3.18 16.13 4.63
CA PRO A 107 -4.37 16.93 4.89
C PRO A 107 -4.20 18.42 4.64
N GLU A 108 -3.11 19.03 5.11
CA GLU A 108 -2.98 20.49 5.11
C GLU A 108 -2.68 21.04 3.71
N ASP A 109 -1.73 20.43 3.00
CA ASP A 109 -1.31 20.90 1.68
C ASP A 109 -2.07 20.19 0.55
N CYS A 110 -2.50 18.95 0.79
CA CYS A 110 -3.20 18.16 -0.22
C CYS A 110 -4.73 18.11 -0.07
N GLY A 111 -5.29 18.62 1.02
CA GLY A 111 -6.74 18.66 1.24
C GLY A 111 -7.35 17.27 1.41
N LEU A 112 -6.58 16.32 1.96
CA LEU A 112 -7.02 14.95 2.19
C LEU A 112 -7.56 14.76 3.61
N ASP A 113 -8.71 14.10 3.74
CA ASP A 113 -9.17 13.65 5.05
C ASP A 113 -8.43 12.38 5.50
N LEU A 114 -7.73 12.48 6.63
CA LEU A 114 -7.02 11.40 7.32
C LEU A 114 -7.33 11.40 8.84
N SER A 115 -8.53 11.88 9.19
CA SER A 115 -8.92 12.16 10.57
C SER A 115 -9.23 10.92 11.42
N VAL A 116 -9.53 9.78 10.79
CA VAL A 116 -9.86 8.56 11.53
C VAL A 116 -8.60 7.75 11.77
N VAL A 117 -8.41 7.31 13.02
CA VAL A 117 -7.23 6.56 13.45
C VAL A 117 -7.64 5.19 13.94
N ALA A 118 -7.04 4.15 13.36
CA ALA A 118 -7.24 2.77 13.74
C ALA A 118 -5.93 2.10 14.18
N ARG A 119 -6.04 1.04 14.98
CA ARG A 119 -4.93 0.15 15.30
C ARG A 119 -4.97 -1.04 14.35
N LEU A 120 -3.86 -1.29 13.66
CA LEU A 120 -3.66 -2.45 12.80
C LEU A 120 -2.82 -3.52 13.50
N GLY A 121 -2.77 -4.72 12.93
CA GLY A 121 -1.96 -5.82 13.47
C GLY A 121 -0.47 -5.47 13.57
N GLY A 122 0.16 -5.91 14.65
CA GLY A 122 1.56 -5.67 14.99
C GLY A 122 1.86 -4.30 15.61
N HIS A 123 0.87 -3.39 15.67
CA HIS A 123 1.01 -2.11 16.36
C HIS A 123 0.64 -2.25 17.83
N SER A 124 1.33 -1.53 18.72
CA SER A 124 0.98 -1.41 20.13
C SER A 124 -0.12 -0.35 20.37
N PHE A 125 -0.25 0.64 19.48
CA PHE A 125 -1.21 1.74 19.59
C PHE A 125 -1.90 2.05 18.25
N ALA A 126 -3.03 2.77 18.31
CA ALA A 126 -3.73 3.26 17.13
C ALA A 126 -2.95 4.40 16.47
N ARG A 127 -2.51 4.17 15.23
CA ARG A 127 -1.71 5.15 14.47
C ARG A 127 -1.89 5.07 12.97
N THR A 128 -2.81 4.24 12.49
CA THR A 128 -3.08 4.13 11.06
C THR A 128 -4.24 5.04 10.71
N HIS A 129 -3.92 6.08 9.97
CA HIS A 129 -4.83 7.12 9.51
C HIS A 129 -5.57 6.71 8.23
N HIS A 130 -6.86 6.99 8.19
CA HIS A 130 -7.70 6.86 7.01
C HIS A 130 -8.79 7.94 6.97
N SER A 131 -9.47 8.04 5.83
CA SER A 131 -10.59 8.96 5.68
C SER A 131 -11.81 8.44 6.45
N SER A 132 -12.61 9.38 6.96
CA SER A 132 -13.98 9.17 7.46
C SER A 132 -14.96 8.79 6.34
N GLY A 133 -14.59 9.07 5.08
CA GLY A 133 -15.40 8.81 3.91
C GLY A 133 -15.34 7.37 3.42
N ALA A 134 -16.07 7.11 2.33
CA ALA A 134 -16.26 5.75 1.84
C ALA A 134 -15.14 5.18 0.94
N LEU A 135 -14.16 6.01 0.60
CA LEU A 135 -13.13 5.63 -0.36
C LEU A 135 -11.96 4.93 0.34
N PRO A 136 -11.39 3.87 -0.26
CA PRO A 136 -10.17 3.25 0.24
C PRO A 136 -9.03 4.28 0.33
N SER A 137 -8.26 4.23 1.43
CA SER A 137 -7.21 5.21 1.73
C SER A 137 -6.21 5.42 0.58
N GLY A 138 -5.74 4.34 -0.03
CA GLY A 138 -4.80 4.38 -1.15
C GLY A 138 -5.39 5.05 -2.40
N PHE A 139 -6.66 4.78 -2.70
CA PHE A 139 -7.37 5.44 -3.79
C PHE A 139 -7.50 6.93 -3.54
N ALA A 140 -7.95 7.31 -2.33
CA ALA A 140 -8.12 8.71 -1.94
C ALA A 140 -6.79 9.50 -2.05
N ILE A 141 -5.71 8.98 -1.46
CA ILE A 141 -4.38 9.61 -1.51
C ILE A 141 -3.90 9.75 -2.97
N VAL A 142 -3.86 8.64 -3.72
CA VAL A 142 -3.30 8.63 -5.08
C VAL A 142 -4.11 9.51 -6.02
N SER A 143 -5.44 9.44 -5.98
CA SER A 143 -6.30 10.28 -6.82
C SER A 143 -6.16 11.77 -6.51
N THR A 144 -6.00 12.14 -5.23
CA THR A 144 -5.74 13.54 -4.84
C THR A 144 -4.42 14.04 -5.40
N LEU A 145 -3.34 13.26 -5.25
CA LEU A 145 -2.04 13.65 -5.80
C LEU A 145 -2.05 13.67 -7.33
N GLN A 146 -2.70 12.71 -7.99
CA GLN A 146 -2.88 12.69 -9.45
C GLN A 146 -3.56 13.96 -9.96
N LYS A 147 -4.61 14.43 -9.30
CA LYS A 147 -5.30 15.67 -9.66
C LYS A 147 -4.36 16.88 -9.60
N LYS A 148 -3.60 17.04 -8.51
CA LYS A 148 -2.61 18.13 -8.39
C LYS A 148 -1.56 18.07 -9.50
N VAL A 149 -1.08 16.87 -9.78
CA VAL A 149 -0.11 16.54 -10.83
C VAL A 149 -0.64 16.92 -12.21
N GLN A 150 -1.90 16.63 -12.52
CA GLN A 150 -2.54 16.92 -13.81
C GLN A 150 -2.85 18.41 -14.02
N LEU A 151 -3.04 19.17 -12.95
CA LEU A 151 -3.31 20.61 -13.03
C LEU A 151 -2.06 21.44 -13.35
N SER A 152 -0.86 20.85 -13.33
CA SER A 152 0.40 21.55 -13.58
C SER A 152 0.87 21.39 -15.02
N ASP A 153 1.12 22.50 -15.70
CA ASP A 153 1.75 22.59 -17.02
C ASP A 153 3.24 22.22 -17.03
N LYS A 154 3.92 22.38 -15.88
CA LYS A 154 5.33 22.03 -15.66
C LYS A 154 5.66 20.54 -15.66
N VAL A 155 4.67 19.70 -15.96
CA VAL A 155 4.92 18.26 -15.89
C VAL A 155 4.34 17.46 -17.03
N GLN A 156 5.21 16.64 -17.58
CA GLN A 156 4.87 15.69 -18.62
C GLN A 156 4.76 14.27 -18.04
N VAL A 157 3.70 13.56 -18.42
CA VAL A 157 3.47 12.15 -18.07
C VAL A 157 3.55 11.32 -19.34
N PHE A 158 4.44 10.33 -19.35
CA PHE A 158 4.49 9.28 -20.37
C PHE A 158 3.95 7.99 -19.79
N THR A 159 2.69 7.65 -20.09
CA THR A 159 2.13 6.32 -19.83
C THR A 159 2.54 5.34 -20.93
N LEU A 160 2.30 4.04 -20.71
CA LEU A 160 2.73 2.98 -21.63
C LEU A 160 4.22 3.11 -22.00
N THR A 161 5.04 3.57 -21.05
CA THR A 161 6.46 3.85 -21.28
C THR A 161 7.25 3.24 -20.13
N ARG A 162 8.03 2.19 -20.40
CA ARG A 162 8.88 1.53 -19.40
C ARG A 162 10.27 2.14 -19.37
N PHE A 163 10.86 2.24 -18.18
CA PHE A 163 12.30 2.40 -18.04
C PHE A 163 13.03 1.16 -18.59
N VAL A 164 14.15 1.35 -19.27
CA VAL A 164 14.97 0.27 -19.83
C VAL A 164 16.37 0.27 -19.22
N ASP A 165 17.06 1.41 -19.26
CA ASP A 165 18.44 1.51 -18.80
C ASP A 165 18.83 2.95 -18.49
N PHE A 166 19.92 3.15 -17.76
CA PHE A 166 20.50 4.46 -17.51
C PHE A 166 21.40 4.91 -18.65
N ILE A 167 21.37 6.20 -18.94
CA ILE A 167 22.38 6.87 -19.75
C ILE A 167 23.34 7.52 -18.76
N ARG A 168 24.59 7.08 -18.73
CA ARG A 168 25.59 7.46 -17.73
C ARG A 168 26.97 7.68 -18.35
N ASN A 169 27.79 8.49 -17.69
CA ASN A 169 29.25 8.44 -17.83
C ASN A 169 29.84 7.68 -16.62
N ASP A 170 31.16 7.69 -16.45
CA ASP A 170 31.85 6.91 -15.43
C ASP A 170 31.45 7.27 -13.98
N GLU A 171 30.94 8.47 -13.74
CA GLU A 171 30.66 8.97 -12.39
C GLU A 171 29.20 9.42 -12.18
N THR A 172 28.47 9.75 -13.25
CA THR A 172 27.14 10.37 -13.16
C THR A 172 26.12 9.79 -14.14
N VAL A 173 24.89 9.72 -13.68
CA VAL A 173 23.72 9.40 -14.52
C VAL A 173 23.23 10.69 -15.18
N LEU A 174 23.19 10.69 -16.51
CA LEU A 174 22.83 11.83 -17.37
C LEU A 174 21.39 11.76 -17.89
N GLY A 175 20.86 10.54 -18.01
CA GLY A 175 19.53 10.28 -18.56
C GLY A 175 19.03 8.88 -18.31
N ILE A 176 17.86 8.58 -18.89
CA ILE A 176 17.33 7.23 -19.01
C ILE A 176 17.03 6.91 -20.47
N THR A 177 17.15 5.63 -20.82
CA THR A 177 16.49 5.05 -21.98
C THR A 177 15.14 4.51 -21.51
N ALA A 178 14.07 4.96 -22.17
CA ALA A 178 12.72 4.48 -21.95
C ALA A 178 12.17 3.85 -23.25
N GLN A 179 11.19 2.96 -23.14
CA GLN A 179 10.58 2.28 -24.28
C GLN A 179 9.06 2.36 -24.20
N ASN A 180 8.42 2.73 -25.31
CA ASN A 180 6.97 2.70 -25.42
C ASN A 180 6.48 1.25 -25.55
N GLU A 181 5.51 0.86 -24.73
CA GLU A 181 4.94 -0.50 -24.69
C GLU A 181 4.10 -0.81 -25.95
N THR A 182 3.60 0.20 -26.66
CA THR A 182 2.70 0.03 -27.82
C THR A 182 3.48 -0.28 -29.09
N ASP A 183 4.53 0.49 -29.38
CA ASP A 183 5.30 0.38 -30.63
C ASP A 183 6.75 -0.08 -30.43
N SER A 184 7.13 -0.39 -29.19
CA SER A 184 8.49 -0.80 -28.79
C SER A 184 9.58 0.22 -29.12
N LYS A 185 9.24 1.46 -29.53
CA LYS A 185 10.24 2.48 -29.81
C LYS A 185 10.90 2.95 -28.52
N LYS A 186 12.22 3.10 -28.59
CA LYS A 186 13.03 3.65 -27.50
C LYS A 186 13.14 5.16 -27.64
N MET A 187 13.18 5.85 -26.50
CA MET A 187 13.46 7.28 -26.40
C MET A 187 14.50 7.52 -25.30
N SER A 188 15.35 8.51 -25.52
CA SER A 188 16.33 8.97 -24.53
C SER A 188 15.80 10.22 -23.86
N LEU A 189 15.72 10.21 -22.53
CA LEU A 189 15.31 11.34 -21.71
C LEU A 189 16.50 11.77 -20.87
N PHE A 190 16.82 13.06 -20.86
CA PHE A 190 17.95 13.62 -20.11
C PHE A 190 17.44 14.56 -19.02
N ALA A 191 18.07 14.50 -17.84
CA ALA A 191 17.76 15.39 -16.75
C ALA A 191 18.98 15.60 -15.84
N LYS A 192 18.98 16.72 -15.11
CA LYS A 192 20.04 17.02 -14.13
C LYS A 192 20.04 16.02 -12.98
N ASN A 193 18.88 15.53 -12.58
CA ASN A 193 18.73 14.50 -11.56
C ASN A 193 17.76 13.40 -12.01
N ILE A 194 18.05 12.15 -11.66
CA ILE A 194 17.23 10.99 -12.03
C ILE A 194 16.87 10.19 -10.80
N MET A 195 15.59 9.83 -10.69
CA MET A 195 15.05 8.99 -9.64
C MET A 195 14.57 7.65 -10.21
N ASP A 196 15.07 6.56 -9.65
CA ASP A 196 14.95 5.18 -10.15
C ASP A 196 14.18 4.22 -9.22
N GLN A 197 13.48 4.75 -8.22
CA GLN A 197 12.80 3.91 -7.23
C GLN A 197 11.45 3.37 -7.73
N ILE A 198 11.30 2.04 -7.76
CA ILE A 198 10.08 1.32 -8.12
C ILE A 198 9.73 0.30 -7.03
N HIS A 199 8.45 0.25 -6.61
CA HIS A 199 7.96 -0.64 -5.55
C HIS A 199 6.88 -1.61 -6.05
N VAL A 200 6.93 -2.92 -5.71
CA VAL A 200 5.92 -3.94 -6.08
C VAL A 200 5.53 -4.87 -4.89
N HIS A 201 4.25 -5.28 -4.82
CA HIS A 201 3.49 -5.72 -3.61
C HIS A 201 2.22 -6.60 -3.93
N PRO A 202 1.89 -7.76 -3.28
CA PRO A 202 0.47 -8.33 -3.23
C PRO A 202 -0.24 -9.18 -2.03
N THR A 203 -1.30 -8.81 -1.28
CA THR A 203 -2.20 -9.82 -0.58
C THR A 203 -3.60 -9.74 -1.15
N GLY A 204 -4.46 -10.75 -0.93
CA GLY A 204 -5.61 -11.04 -1.80
C GLY A 204 -6.63 -12.06 -1.23
N PHE A 205 -7.91 -11.80 -1.48
CA PHE A 205 -9.14 -12.53 -1.21
C PHE A 205 -9.37 -13.57 -2.31
N ILE A 206 -10.07 -14.66 -1.96
CA ILE A 206 -10.60 -15.61 -2.93
C ILE A 206 -12.02 -15.17 -3.31
N GLN A 207 -12.29 -15.03 -4.60
CA GLN A 207 -13.62 -14.68 -5.10
C GLN A 207 -14.54 -15.90 -5.03
N LEU A 208 -15.78 -15.80 -4.53
CA LEU A 208 -16.63 -16.96 -4.22
C LEU A 208 -17.61 -17.37 -5.32
N LYS A 209 -17.30 -17.11 -6.60
CA LYS A 209 -18.25 -17.32 -7.71
C LYS A 209 -18.50 -18.80 -8.06
N ASP A 210 -17.51 -19.68 -7.92
CA ASP A 210 -17.63 -21.14 -8.18
C ASP A 210 -16.47 -21.94 -7.57
N LYS A 211 -16.59 -23.26 -7.41
CA LYS A 211 -15.52 -24.15 -6.83
C LYS A 211 -14.16 -24.05 -7.55
N THR A 212 -14.10 -23.48 -8.75
CA THR A 212 -12.89 -23.24 -9.56
C THR A 212 -12.12 -21.96 -9.18
N SER A 213 -12.71 -21.08 -8.37
CA SER A 213 -12.19 -19.75 -8.03
C SER A 213 -11.01 -19.72 -7.05
N ILE A 214 -10.75 -20.83 -6.36
CA ILE A 214 -9.56 -21.03 -5.50
C ILE A 214 -8.26 -20.84 -6.31
N ASN A 215 -8.30 -21.16 -7.62
CA ASN A 215 -7.18 -21.07 -8.56
C ASN A 215 -7.20 -19.80 -9.45
N SER A 216 -8.00 -18.78 -9.12
CA SER A 216 -8.02 -17.52 -9.87
C SER A 216 -6.63 -16.83 -9.85
N LYS A 217 -6.16 -16.40 -11.03
CA LYS A 217 -4.91 -15.61 -11.19
C LYS A 217 -4.99 -14.21 -10.58
N SER A 218 -6.18 -13.70 -10.27
CA SER A 218 -6.39 -12.38 -9.66
C SER A 218 -7.11 -12.53 -8.32
N LYS A 219 -6.54 -11.97 -7.25
CA LYS A 219 -7.06 -11.98 -5.88
C LYS A 219 -7.11 -10.55 -5.32
N PHE A 220 -8.17 -10.18 -4.58
CA PHE A 220 -8.42 -8.80 -4.10
C PHE A 220 -7.95 -8.57 -2.67
N LEU A 221 -7.14 -7.59 -2.30
CA LEU A 221 -6.62 -7.50 -0.92
C LEU A 221 -7.71 -7.47 0.18
N CYS A 222 -7.62 -8.41 1.13
CA CYS A 222 -8.28 -8.33 2.43
C CYS A 222 -7.52 -7.35 3.32
N GLY A 223 -8.11 -6.17 3.51
CA GLY A 223 -7.50 -5.12 4.32
C GLY A 223 -7.33 -5.58 5.77
N GLU A 224 -6.16 -5.32 6.34
CA GLU A 224 -5.86 -5.57 7.75
C GLU A 224 -6.80 -4.81 8.68
N LEU A 225 -7.37 -3.71 8.19
CA LEU A 225 -8.46 -2.96 8.81
C LEU A 225 -9.58 -3.87 9.32
N LEU A 226 -9.98 -4.91 8.58
CA LEU A 226 -11.07 -5.80 9.01
C LEU A 226 -10.76 -6.52 10.31
N ARG A 227 -9.49 -6.88 10.56
CA ARG A 227 -9.07 -7.46 11.84
C ARG A 227 -9.01 -6.39 12.92
N GLY A 228 -8.48 -5.21 12.57
CA GLY A 228 -8.34 -4.05 13.46
C GLY A 228 -9.66 -3.56 14.05
N ILE A 229 -10.73 -3.54 13.27
CA ILE A 229 -12.07 -3.12 13.73
C ILE A 229 -12.83 -4.18 14.54
N GLY A 230 -12.29 -5.39 14.70
CA GLY A 230 -12.98 -6.46 15.44
C GLY A 230 -13.14 -7.79 14.73
N GLY A 231 -12.77 -7.88 13.45
CA GLY A 231 -12.91 -9.12 12.69
C GLY A 231 -12.12 -10.28 13.28
N ILE A 232 -12.77 -11.45 13.29
CA ILE A 232 -12.27 -12.70 13.88
C ILE A 232 -11.95 -13.71 12.79
N LEU A 233 -10.84 -14.45 12.95
CA LEU A 233 -10.41 -15.45 11.99
C LEU A 233 -10.72 -16.86 12.49
N PHE A 234 -11.49 -17.61 11.69
CA PHE A 234 -11.81 -19.01 11.93
C PHE A 234 -11.15 -19.89 10.88
N SER A 235 -10.47 -20.96 11.31
CA SER A 235 -9.96 -21.96 10.38
C SER A 235 -11.13 -22.61 9.65
N SER A 236 -11.10 -22.64 8.32
CA SER A 236 -12.17 -23.28 7.55
C SER A 236 -12.23 -24.80 7.73
N THR A 237 -11.18 -25.39 8.31
CA THR A 237 -11.07 -26.83 8.56
C THR A 237 -11.60 -27.20 9.94
N THR A 238 -11.30 -26.39 10.96
CA THR A 238 -11.66 -26.71 12.36
C THR A 238 -12.83 -25.89 12.89
N GLY A 239 -13.14 -24.76 12.27
CA GLY A 239 -14.13 -23.79 12.74
C GLY A 239 -13.76 -23.01 13.98
N LYS A 240 -12.55 -23.19 14.49
CA LYS A 240 -12.05 -22.52 15.69
C LYS A 240 -11.12 -21.37 15.33
N ARG A 241 -11.01 -20.42 16.26
CA ARG A 241 -9.91 -19.44 16.26
C ARG A 241 -8.59 -20.18 16.47
N PHE A 242 -7.54 -19.66 15.86
CA PHE A 242 -6.22 -20.31 15.87
C PHE A 242 -5.06 -19.33 16.09
N VAL A 243 -5.33 -18.02 16.08
CA VAL A 243 -4.31 -16.99 16.17
C VAL A 243 -4.89 -15.72 16.80
N ASN A 244 -4.05 -14.96 17.49
CA ASN A 244 -4.34 -13.57 17.80
C ASN A 244 -4.43 -12.79 16.48
N GLU A 245 -5.61 -12.32 16.09
CA GLU A 245 -5.78 -11.68 14.77
C GLU A 245 -5.05 -10.33 14.65
N LEU A 246 -4.53 -9.76 15.74
CA LEU A 246 -3.74 -8.52 15.72
C LEU A 246 -2.23 -8.78 15.79
N THR A 247 -1.79 -10.03 15.71
CA THR A 247 -0.35 -10.34 15.59
C THR A 247 0.19 -10.05 14.18
N THR A 248 1.48 -10.36 13.97
CA THR A 248 2.20 -10.16 12.72
C THR A 248 1.74 -11.12 11.59
N ARG A 249 1.93 -10.71 10.33
CA ARG A 249 1.39 -11.43 9.16
C ARG A 249 1.93 -12.86 8.98
N ASP A 250 3.17 -13.11 9.33
CA ASP A 250 3.82 -14.42 9.33
C ASP A 250 3.10 -15.42 10.24
N GLU A 251 2.66 -14.98 11.42
CA GLU A 251 1.88 -15.81 12.34
C GLU A 251 0.44 -16.03 11.85
N VAL A 252 -0.22 -14.98 11.33
CA VAL A 252 -1.61 -15.06 10.84
C VAL A 252 -1.74 -15.93 9.57
N THR A 253 -0.67 -16.06 8.77
CA THR A 253 -0.70 -16.79 7.49
C THR A 253 -0.42 -18.29 7.60
N LYS A 254 -0.26 -18.84 8.81
CA LYS A 254 -0.01 -20.28 9.03
C LYS A 254 -1.16 -21.19 8.57
N ASN A 255 -2.40 -20.67 8.44
CA ASN A 255 -3.53 -21.41 7.89
C ASN A 255 -3.81 -21.07 6.43
N VAL A 256 -4.05 -22.11 5.61
CA VAL A 256 -4.19 -21.98 4.15
C VAL A 256 -5.53 -21.37 3.75
N LEU A 257 -6.64 -21.76 4.39
CA LEU A 257 -7.97 -21.24 4.14
C LEU A 257 -8.63 -20.86 5.47
N THR A 258 -9.14 -19.64 5.54
CA THR A 258 -9.66 -19.04 6.78
C THR A 258 -10.91 -18.23 6.46
N ALA A 259 -11.91 -18.27 7.33
CA ALA A 259 -13.05 -17.36 7.29
C ALA A 259 -12.75 -16.14 8.17
N ILE A 260 -12.93 -14.94 7.62
CA ILE A 260 -12.99 -13.71 8.43
C ILE A 260 -14.45 -13.38 8.68
N VAL A 261 -14.78 -13.11 9.95
CA VAL A 261 -16.15 -12.82 10.41
C VAL A 261 -16.17 -11.48 11.14
N VAL A 262 -17.15 -10.64 10.82
CA VAL A 262 -17.33 -9.28 11.37
C VAL A 262 -18.76 -9.13 11.86
N SER A 263 -18.95 -8.52 13.03
CA SER A 263 -20.27 -8.27 13.63
C SER A 263 -21.03 -7.16 12.87
N GLU A 264 -22.33 -7.02 13.12
CA GLU A 264 -23.11 -5.91 12.56
C GLU A 264 -22.67 -4.54 13.08
N GLU A 265 -22.27 -4.46 14.35
CA GLU A 265 -21.79 -3.22 14.96
C GLU A 265 -20.43 -2.81 14.40
N ASP A 266 -19.47 -3.75 14.33
CA ASP A 266 -18.15 -3.49 13.75
C ASP A 266 -18.26 -3.19 12.25
N PHE A 267 -19.25 -3.77 11.56
CA PHE A 267 -19.53 -3.45 10.17
C PHE A 267 -19.80 -1.96 9.97
N GLU A 268 -20.59 -1.33 10.85
CA GLU A 268 -20.91 0.10 10.73
C GLU A 268 -19.67 0.98 10.87
N THR A 269 -18.66 0.56 11.65
CA THR A 269 -17.39 1.30 11.78
C THR A 269 -16.56 1.34 10.48
N ALA A 270 -16.75 0.37 9.58
CA ALA A 270 -16.04 0.26 8.31
C ALA A 270 -16.99 0.00 7.13
N LYS A 271 -18.23 0.53 7.23
CA LYS A 271 -19.35 0.27 6.31
C LYS A 271 -18.99 0.42 4.85
N SER A 272 -18.20 1.45 4.56
CA SER A 272 -17.74 1.75 3.21
C SER A 272 -16.79 0.70 2.64
N HIS A 273 -15.80 0.28 3.43
CA HIS A 273 -14.80 -0.70 3.04
C HIS A 273 -15.43 -2.09 2.89
N ILE A 274 -16.29 -2.47 3.84
CA ILE A 274 -16.98 -3.77 3.77
C ILE A 274 -18.05 -3.76 2.68
N GLY A 275 -18.77 -2.64 2.51
CA GLY A 275 -19.74 -2.46 1.43
C GLY A 275 -19.12 -2.61 0.04
N PHE A 276 -17.90 -2.09 -0.16
CA PHE A 276 -17.12 -2.35 -1.38
C PHE A 276 -16.82 -3.85 -1.55
N TYR A 277 -16.39 -4.55 -0.49
CA TYR A 277 -16.14 -6.00 -0.57
C TYR A 277 -17.41 -6.81 -0.85
N MET A 278 -18.57 -6.38 -0.33
CA MET A 278 -19.86 -6.99 -0.66
C MET A 278 -20.24 -6.76 -2.12
N SER A 279 -20.01 -5.55 -2.66
CA SER A 279 -20.27 -5.24 -4.07
C SER A 279 -19.41 -6.09 -5.01
N GLN A 280 -18.21 -6.49 -4.56
CA GLN A 280 -17.33 -7.42 -5.27
C GLN A 280 -17.63 -8.91 -5.00
N GLN A 281 -18.67 -9.22 -4.22
CA GLN A 281 -19.06 -10.57 -3.81
C GLN A 281 -17.96 -11.32 -3.02
N LEU A 282 -17.15 -10.58 -2.25
CA LEU A 282 -16.07 -11.12 -1.42
C LEU A 282 -16.50 -11.36 0.03
N ILE A 283 -17.44 -10.54 0.51
CA ILE A 283 -18.09 -10.68 1.82
C ILE A 283 -19.59 -10.88 1.61
N LYS A 284 -20.20 -11.76 2.41
CA LYS A 284 -21.63 -12.06 2.39
C LYS A 284 -22.21 -11.87 3.80
N LEU A 285 -23.47 -11.44 3.85
CA LEU A 285 -24.28 -11.47 5.07
C LEU A 285 -24.76 -12.90 5.33
N ARG A 286 -24.74 -13.34 6.58
CA ARG A 286 -25.26 -14.64 7.01
C ARG A 286 -25.97 -14.51 8.35
N GLU A 287 -27.05 -15.28 8.49
CA GLU A 287 -27.79 -15.44 9.73
C GLU A 287 -27.44 -16.80 10.36
N ILE A 288 -27.20 -16.82 11.66
CA ILE A 288 -27.10 -18.03 12.49
C ILE A 288 -28.53 -18.55 12.64
N VAL A 289 -28.86 -19.61 11.89
CA VAL A 289 -30.16 -20.28 12.01
C VAL A 289 -30.07 -21.24 13.21
N PRO A 290 -30.87 -21.07 14.28
CA PRO A 290 -30.67 -21.80 15.54
C PRO A 290 -30.88 -23.32 15.51
N ASP A 291 -31.36 -23.94 14.41
CA ASP A 291 -31.96 -25.28 14.48
C ASP A 291 -31.60 -26.28 13.37
N ILE A 292 -30.45 -26.14 12.70
CA ILE A 292 -30.00 -27.16 11.73
C ILE A 292 -28.55 -27.56 11.99
N TYR A 293 -28.37 -28.64 12.75
CA TYR A 293 -27.17 -29.48 12.67
C TYR A 293 -27.12 -30.12 11.27
N THR A 294 -26.65 -29.36 10.28
CA THR A 294 -26.20 -29.93 9.01
C THR A 294 -24.69 -29.96 9.04
N SER A 295 -24.17 -31.18 8.89
CA SER A 295 -22.76 -31.50 8.70
C SER A 295 -22.22 -30.84 7.44
N ALA A 296 -21.80 -29.57 7.57
CA ALA A 296 -20.89 -28.88 6.65
C ALA A 296 -20.26 -27.65 7.34
N HIS A 297 -19.29 -27.91 8.23
CA HIS A 297 -18.21 -27.04 8.71
C HIS A 297 -18.52 -25.53 8.87
N SER A 298 -18.98 -25.10 10.05
CA SER A 298 -18.25 -24.93 11.32
C SER A 298 -17.45 -23.62 11.36
N PHE A 299 -18.11 -22.54 11.77
CA PHE A 299 -17.48 -21.46 12.54
C PHE A 299 -18.46 -20.81 13.53
N GLU A 300 -19.74 -21.20 13.48
CA GLU A 300 -20.81 -20.79 14.40
C GLU A 300 -20.48 -21.23 15.84
N ASP A 301 -20.01 -22.46 16.05
CA ASP A 301 -19.51 -22.92 17.35
C ASP A 301 -18.32 -22.07 17.82
N GLY A 302 -17.44 -21.71 16.89
CA GLY A 302 -16.32 -20.80 17.15
C GLY A 302 -16.78 -19.39 17.52
N ILE A 303 -17.89 -18.90 16.93
CA ILE A 303 -18.51 -17.63 17.30
C ILE A 303 -19.08 -17.70 18.73
N VAL A 304 -19.75 -18.79 19.08
CA VAL A 304 -20.25 -19.02 20.44
C VAL A 304 -19.09 -19.07 21.43
N GLU A 305 -17.99 -19.75 21.09
CA GLU A 305 -16.78 -19.81 21.90
C GLU A 305 -16.12 -18.42 22.03
N TYR A 306 -16.02 -17.66 20.95
CA TYR A 306 -15.51 -16.28 20.95
C TYR A 306 -16.33 -15.38 21.87
N ASN A 307 -17.66 -15.40 21.74
CA ASN A 307 -18.56 -14.57 22.55
C ASN A 307 -18.46 -14.88 24.05
N LYS A 308 -18.04 -16.09 24.45
CA LYS A 308 -17.76 -16.46 25.84
C LYS A 308 -16.45 -15.87 26.37
N HIS A 309 -15.45 -15.68 25.51
CA HIS A 309 -14.07 -15.33 25.91
C HIS A 309 -13.61 -13.93 25.44
N ILE A 310 -14.48 -13.13 24.82
CA ILE A 310 -14.16 -11.79 24.28
C ILE A 310 -13.53 -10.81 25.30
N CYS A 311 -13.63 -11.09 26.60
CA CYS A 311 -12.99 -10.29 27.67
C CYS A 311 -11.91 -11.06 28.46
N ASN A 312 -11.64 -12.32 28.12
CA ASN A 312 -10.61 -13.15 28.74
C ASN A 312 -10.04 -14.09 27.67
N ASP A 313 -9.30 -13.50 26.73
CA ASP A 313 -8.94 -14.19 25.50
C ASP A 313 -7.78 -15.15 25.68
N ILE A 314 -8.04 -16.41 25.34
CA ILE A 314 -7.06 -17.49 25.37
C ILE A 314 -5.92 -17.30 24.35
N LEU A 315 -6.13 -16.47 23.31
CA LEU A 315 -5.13 -16.16 22.29
C LEU A 315 -4.40 -14.83 22.56
N GLN A 316 -4.62 -14.21 23.71
CA GLN A 316 -3.96 -12.96 24.13
C GLN A 316 -4.19 -11.78 23.17
N ARG A 317 -5.32 -11.75 22.45
CA ARG A 317 -5.77 -10.54 21.77
C ARG A 317 -6.17 -9.52 22.84
N ASP A 318 -5.84 -8.26 22.58
CA ASP A 318 -5.95 -7.17 23.55
C ASP A 318 -7.04 -6.16 23.18
N ILE A 319 -7.41 -6.07 21.90
CA ILE A 319 -8.53 -5.24 21.42
C ILE A 319 -9.54 -6.10 20.69
N PHE A 320 -10.80 -5.99 21.09
CA PHE A 320 -11.92 -6.76 20.53
C PHE A 320 -12.93 -5.83 19.85
N GLY A 321 -13.63 -6.37 18.86
CA GLY A 321 -14.84 -5.77 18.33
C GLY A 321 -16.05 -6.08 19.21
N ALA A 322 -17.23 -5.80 18.69
CA ALA A 322 -18.48 -6.16 19.36
C ALA A 322 -18.70 -7.68 19.44
N ARG A 323 -19.63 -8.07 20.33
CA ARG A 323 -20.13 -9.45 20.36
C ARG A 323 -20.85 -9.76 19.05
N MET A 324 -20.62 -10.96 18.53
CA MET A 324 -21.28 -11.42 17.31
C MET A 324 -22.74 -11.75 17.62
N GLY A 325 -23.68 -11.11 16.91
CA GLY A 325 -25.11 -11.36 17.01
C GLY A 325 -25.56 -12.60 16.23
N SER A 326 -26.88 -12.74 16.07
CA SER A 326 -27.47 -13.76 15.18
C SER A 326 -27.17 -13.50 13.70
N THR A 327 -26.84 -12.27 13.34
CA THR A 327 -26.47 -11.89 11.98
C THR A 327 -25.02 -11.42 11.96
N PHE A 328 -24.27 -11.81 10.93
CA PHE A 328 -22.86 -11.45 10.78
C PHE A 328 -22.43 -11.42 9.32
N TYR A 329 -21.31 -10.74 9.06
CA TYR A 329 -20.68 -10.65 7.74
C TYR A 329 -19.47 -11.59 7.69
N PHE A 330 -19.33 -12.36 6.62
CA PHE A 330 -18.20 -13.27 6.47
C PHE A 330 -17.62 -13.31 5.06
N GLY A 331 -16.33 -13.66 4.95
CA GLY A 331 -15.64 -13.92 3.69
C GLY A 331 -14.49 -14.90 3.89
N PHE A 332 -14.04 -15.54 2.81
CA PHE A 332 -12.91 -16.48 2.86
C PHE A 332 -11.61 -15.81 2.39
N VAL A 333 -10.54 -16.03 3.15
CA VAL A 333 -9.20 -15.49 2.92
C VAL A 333 -8.17 -16.60 2.87
N THR A 334 -7.08 -16.34 2.15
CA THR A 334 -5.92 -17.23 2.02
C THR A 334 -4.64 -16.39 1.97
N PRO A 335 -3.49 -16.91 2.43
CA PRO A 335 -2.22 -16.25 2.21
C PRO A 335 -1.94 -16.04 0.71
N VAL A 336 -1.37 -14.89 0.37
CA VAL A 336 -0.83 -14.62 -0.96
C VAL A 336 0.42 -13.74 -0.84
N LEU A 337 1.34 -13.89 -1.79
CA LEU A 337 2.65 -13.23 -1.78
C LEU A 337 2.47 -11.73 -1.82
N ASN A 338 2.83 -10.96 -0.74
CA ASN A 338 2.40 -9.56 -0.48
C ASN A 338 3.34 -8.39 -0.51
N PHE A 339 4.54 -8.43 -0.01
CA PHE A 339 5.42 -7.25 -0.13
C PHE A 339 6.78 -7.82 -0.46
N SER A 340 7.47 -7.22 -1.42
CA SER A 340 8.89 -7.50 -1.58
C SER A 340 9.64 -6.55 -0.67
N MET A 341 10.06 -7.06 0.50
CA MET A 341 10.75 -6.25 1.51
C MET A 341 12.07 -5.70 0.97
N GLY A 342 12.83 -6.54 0.27
CA GLY A 342 14.11 -6.14 -0.33
C GLY A 342 13.96 -5.16 -1.51
N GLY A 343 15.02 -4.41 -1.75
CA GLY A 343 15.14 -3.48 -2.87
C GLY A 343 16.59 -3.01 -3.05
N ILE A 344 16.76 -1.97 -3.87
CA ILE A 344 18.06 -1.32 -4.07
C ILE A 344 18.46 -0.63 -2.75
N GLU A 345 19.75 -0.74 -2.38
CA GLU A 345 20.24 -0.08 -1.17
C GLU A 345 20.32 1.43 -1.36
N THR A 346 19.89 2.17 -0.34
CA THR A 346 19.96 3.62 -0.31
C THR A 346 20.47 4.16 1.03
N ASN A 347 21.07 5.35 1.00
CA ASN A 347 21.32 6.12 2.22
C ASN A 347 20.03 6.80 2.73
N ILE A 348 20.14 7.56 3.83
CA ILE A 348 19.00 8.24 4.47
C ILE A 348 18.33 9.29 3.57
N ASP A 349 19.07 9.79 2.57
CA ASP A 349 18.59 10.75 1.56
C ASP A 349 18.09 10.05 0.29
N SER A 350 17.86 8.72 0.37
CA SER A 350 17.35 7.90 -0.74
C SER A 350 18.27 7.81 -1.97
N GLN A 351 19.56 8.10 -1.82
CA GLN A 351 20.55 7.94 -2.89
C GLN A 351 21.03 6.49 -2.95
N VAL A 352 21.16 5.92 -4.15
CA VAL A 352 21.66 4.56 -4.35
C VAL A 352 23.13 4.45 -3.98
N THR A 353 23.47 3.48 -3.12
CA THR A 353 24.86 3.14 -2.76
C THR A 353 25.28 1.84 -3.43
N ILE A 354 26.46 1.81 -4.08
CA ILE A 354 26.95 0.64 -4.84
C ILE A 354 27.69 -0.36 -3.92
N ARG A 355 27.39 -0.41 -2.60
CA ARG A 355 28.13 -1.25 -1.65
C ARG A 355 27.21 -2.02 -0.70
N ASP A 356 27.04 -3.31 -1.03
CA ASP A 356 26.55 -4.39 -0.17
C ASP A 356 25.04 -4.40 0.14
N VAL A 357 24.36 -5.47 -0.27
CA VAL A 357 22.90 -5.52 -0.41
C VAL A 357 22.20 -5.63 0.96
N ARG A 358 21.79 -4.50 1.56
CA ARG A 358 20.81 -4.45 2.67
C ARG A 358 19.83 -3.28 2.56
N GLY A 359 19.16 -3.18 1.40
CA GLY A 359 18.05 -2.26 1.14
C GLY A 359 16.71 -2.85 1.60
N CYS A 360 16.34 -2.66 2.86
CA CYS A 360 14.96 -2.83 3.27
C CYS A 360 14.63 -1.93 4.47
N VAL A 361 13.66 -1.03 4.29
CA VAL A 361 13.14 -0.18 5.37
C VAL A 361 12.28 -0.97 6.35
N HIS A 362 11.80 -2.15 5.94
CA HIS A 362 10.82 -2.99 6.64
C HIS A 362 11.39 -4.33 7.18
N GLY A 363 12.71 -4.49 7.23
CA GLY A 363 13.35 -5.72 7.75
C GLY A 363 12.78 -7.01 7.16
N ALA A 364 12.50 -8.00 8.02
CA ALA A 364 11.96 -9.31 7.62
C ALA A 364 10.44 -9.33 7.42
N ASN A 365 9.71 -8.38 8.01
CA ASN A 365 8.25 -8.34 7.94
C ASN A 365 7.77 -6.90 8.06
N ARG A 366 6.81 -6.47 7.23
CA ARG A 366 6.31 -5.10 7.23
C ARG A 366 5.03 -4.94 8.05
N LEU A 367 4.94 -3.91 8.88
CA LEU A 367 3.69 -3.52 9.57
C LEU A 367 2.59 -2.96 8.64
N GLY A 368 1.32 -3.15 9.01
CA GLY A 368 0.16 -2.49 8.38
C GLY A 368 0.36 -0.99 8.24
N GLY A 369 -0.12 -0.36 7.18
CA GLY A 369 0.00 1.09 6.98
C GLY A 369 1.40 1.66 6.65
N SER A 370 2.50 0.94 6.91
CA SER A 370 3.86 1.48 6.72
C SER A 370 4.29 1.63 5.25
N SER A 371 3.64 0.95 4.29
CA SER A 371 4.01 1.04 2.88
C SER A 371 3.57 2.35 2.21
N LEU A 372 2.40 2.87 2.58
CA LEU A 372 1.97 4.19 2.10
C LEU A 372 2.82 5.28 2.75
N LEU A 373 3.13 5.10 4.04
CA LEU A 373 3.99 6.01 4.79
C LEU A 373 5.37 6.13 4.15
N GLU A 374 6.01 5.00 3.88
CA GLU A 374 7.31 4.94 3.21
C GLU A 374 7.31 5.70 1.88
N CYS A 375 6.30 5.47 1.04
CA CYS A 375 6.18 6.17 -0.23
C CYS A 375 6.16 7.68 -0.07
N VAL A 376 5.42 8.18 0.94
CA VAL A 376 5.27 9.62 1.18
C VAL A 376 6.55 10.20 1.79
N VAL A 377 7.10 9.52 2.79
CA VAL A 377 8.31 9.96 3.52
C VAL A 377 9.51 10.03 2.59
N PHE A 378 9.81 8.95 1.86
CA PHE A 378 10.97 8.94 0.96
C PHE A 378 10.73 9.77 -0.30
N GLY A 379 9.50 9.81 -0.82
CA GLY A 379 9.17 10.72 -1.91
C GLY A 379 9.41 12.18 -1.52
N THR A 380 9.08 12.55 -0.29
CA THR A 380 9.33 13.91 0.23
C THR A 380 10.82 14.20 0.40
N ARG A 381 11.57 13.31 1.07
CA ARG A 381 13.02 13.51 1.28
C ARG A 381 13.80 13.60 -0.02
N VAL A 382 13.47 12.75 -1.01
CA VAL A 382 14.09 12.82 -2.35
C VAL A 382 13.86 14.19 -2.97
N SER A 383 12.64 14.72 -2.88
CA SER A 383 12.33 16.04 -3.42
C SER A 383 13.11 17.15 -2.74
N GLU A 384 13.14 17.15 -1.40
CA GLU A 384 13.88 18.13 -0.60
C GLU A 384 15.37 18.13 -0.95
N HIS A 385 15.97 16.94 -1.04
CA HIS A 385 17.35 16.78 -1.46
C HIS A 385 17.62 17.33 -2.86
N ASN A 386 16.73 17.09 -3.81
CA ASN A 386 16.87 17.57 -5.18
C ASN A 386 16.65 19.09 -5.32
N MET A 387 15.80 19.69 -4.48
CA MET A 387 15.64 21.14 -4.42
C MET A 387 16.87 21.82 -3.84
N ASN A 388 17.49 21.23 -2.82
CA ASN A 388 18.70 21.77 -2.19
C ASN A 388 19.95 21.70 -3.09
N LYS A 389 19.89 20.95 -4.19
CA LYS A 389 20.92 20.87 -5.23
C LYS A 389 20.76 21.91 -6.35
N GLN A 390 19.82 22.85 -6.22
CA GLN A 390 19.59 23.93 -7.20
C GLN A 390 20.76 24.88 -7.36
#